data_AF-A0AB35IGG7-F1
#
_entry.id   AF-A0AB35IGG7-F1
#
_cell.length_a   1.000
_cell.length_b   1.000
_cell.length_c   1.000
_cell.angle_alpha   90.00
_cell.angle_beta   90.00
_cell.angle_gamma   90.00
#
_symmetry.space_group_name_H-M   'P 1'
#
loop_
_entity.id
_entity.type
_entity.pdbx_description
1 polymer ?
#
loop_
_entity_poly.entity_id
_entity_poly.type
_entity_poly.pdbx_seq_one_letter_code
_entity_poly.pdbx_strand_id
1 'polypeptide(L)'
;MVKLNVQKISEKEIVIALLDAGMDTEKINEFIESINSEYFQKSKNILLSQRVELLLKIRDGQEKLYCLDYLTRTLNQAGIFDKK
;
A
#
# COMPACT_ATOMS: atom_id res chain seq x y z
N MET A 1 -33.70 -1.75 -10.55
CA MET A 1 -32.92 -1.55 -9.31
C MET A 1 -32.17 -2.84 -9.01
N VAL A 2 -30.86 -2.88 -9.24
CA VAL A 2 -30.03 -3.95 -8.70
C VAL A 2 -29.95 -3.69 -7.21
N LYS A 3 -30.72 -4.43 -6.40
CA LYS A 3 -30.47 -4.51 -4.96
C LYS A 3 -29.12 -5.19 -4.81
N LEU A 4 -28.05 -4.41 -4.70
CA LEU A 4 -26.79 -4.92 -4.18
C LEU A 4 -27.12 -5.51 -2.81
N ASN A 5 -27.03 -6.84 -2.71
CA ASN A 5 -27.18 -7.56 -1.46
C ASN A 5 -25.89 -7.28 -0.65
N VAL A 6 -25.75 -6.04 -0.14
CA VAL A 6 -24.61 -5.60 0.68
C VAL A 6 -24.81 -6.13 2.10
N GLN A 7 -24.77 -7.45 2.23
CA GLN A 7 -24.52 -8.11 3.50
C GLN A 7 -23.50 -9.21 3.21
N LYS A 8 -22.21 -8.90 3.38
CA LYS A 8 -21.17 -9.94 3.43
C LYS A 8 -19.85 -9.54 4.08
N ILE A 9 -19.65 -8.26 4.42
CA ILE A 9 -18.48 -7.81 5.19
C ILE A 9 -18.95 -6.83 6.27
N SER A 10 -18.48 -7.03 7.49
CA SER A 10 -18.74 -6.14 8.63
C SER A 10 -17.81 -4.92 8.60
N GLU A 11 -18.23 -3.83 9.25
CA GLU A 11 -17.39 -2.63 9.42
C GLU A 11 -16.05 -2.98 10.10
N LYS A 12 -16.08 -3.87 11.10
CA LYS A 12 -14.87 -4.36 11.76
C LYS A 12 -13.90 -5.03 10.80
N GLU A 13 -14.38 -5.88 9.89
CA GLU A 13 -13.54 -6.53 8.89
C GLU A 13 -12.95 -5.51 7.89
N ILE A 14 -13.73 -4.49 7.52
CA ILE A 14 -13.25 -3.39 6.69
C ILE A 14 -12.11 -2.66 7.41
N VAL A 15 -12.32 -2.23 8.67
CA VAL A 15 -11.32 -1.49 9.44
C VAL A 15 -10.03 -2.30 9.61
N ILE A 16 -10.13 -3.60 9.91
CA ILE A 16 -8.96 -4.48 10.01
C ILE A 16 -8.20 -4.53 8.68
N ALA A 17 -8.90 -4.73 7.56
CA ALA A 17 -8.25 -4.79 6.25
C ALA A 17 -7.55 -3.48 5.87
N LEU A 18 -8.10 -2.32 6.24
CA LEU A 18 -7.47 -1.02 5.97
C LEU A 18 -6.26 -0.77 6.89
N LEU A 19 -6.33 -1.20 8.15
CA LEU A 19 -5.18 -1.18 9.08
C LEU A 19 -4.04 -2.08 8.58
N ASP A 20 -4.35 -3.29 8.13
CA ASP A 20 -3.38 -4.24 7.57
C ASP A 20 -2.76 -3.70 6.27
N ALA A 21 -3.51 -2.90 5.50
CA ALA A 21 -3.00 -2.18 4.34
C ALA A 21 -2.13 -0.95 4.70
N GLY A 22 -1.93 -0.69 6.00
CA GLY A 22 -1.12 0.41 6.52
C GLY A 22 -1.75 1.79 6.36
N MET A 23 -3.09 1.87 6.34
CA MET A 23 -3.80 3.15 6.42
C MET A 23 -3.82 3.66 7.86
N ASP A 24 -3.63 4.96 8.02
CA ASP A 24 -3.80 5.62 9.31
C ASP A 24 -5.29 5.73 9.70
N THR A 25 -5.53 5.95 10.99
CA THR A 25 -6.89 6.02 11.56
C THR A 25 -7.72 7.16 10.96
N GLU A 26 -7.10 8.28 10.56
CA GLU A 26 -7.81 9.42 9.98
C GLU A 26 -8.39 9.07 8.60
N LYS A 27 -7.58 8.50 7.71
CA LYS A 27 -8.02 8.03 6.39
C LYS A 27 -9.04 6.90 6.50
N ILE A 28 -8.93 6.04 7.51
CA ILE A 28 -9.92 4.98 7.78
C ILE A 28 -11.25 5.59 8.18
N ASN A 29 -11.26 6.56 9.10
CA ASN A 29 -12.49 7.24 9.51
C ASN A 29 -13.14 7.96 8.31
N GLU A 30 -12.34 8.66 7.50
CA GLU A 30 -12.83 9.31 6.28
C GLU A 30 -13.45 8.30 5.30
N PHE A 31 -12.85 7.11 5.17
CA PHE A 31 -13.38 6.04 4.34
C PHE A 31 -14.75 5.56 4.88
N ILE A 32 -14.84 5.24 6.17
CA ILE A 32 -16.09 4.77 6.80
C ILE A 32 -17.21 5.81 6.68
N GLU A 33 -16.92 7.08 6.97
CA GLU A 33 -17.87 8.18 6.80
C GLU A 33 -18.35 8.31 5.35
N SER A 34 -17.44 8.18 4.38
CA SER A 34 -17.79 8.27 2.97
C SER A 34 -18.69 7.12 2.50
N ILE A 35 -18.49 5.91 3.01
CA ILE A 35 -19.33 4.74 2.71
C ILE A 35 -20.71 4.91 3.35
N ASN A 36 -20.76 5.28 4.63
CA ASN A 36 -22.01 5.48 5.37
C ASN A 36 -22.86 6.63 4.78
N SER A 37 -22.22 7.60 4.14
CA SER A 37 -22.87 8.73 3.45
C SER A 37 -23.17 8.45 1.97
N GLU A 38 -23.00 7.21 1.49
CA GLU A 38 -23.20 6.80 0.10
C GLU A 38 -22.32 7.55 -0.94
N TYR A 39 -21.22 8.16 -0.50
CA TYR A 39 -20.24 8.82 -1.37
C TYR A 39 -19.25 7.81 -1.99
N PHE A 40 -19.76 6.80 -2.69
CA PHE A 40 -18.98 5.64 -3.15
C PHE A 40 -17.78 6.00 -4.03
N GLN A 41 -17.88 7.06 -4.84
CA GLN A 41 -16.74 7.51 -5.65
C GLN A 41 -15.60 8.06 -4.78
N LYS A 42 -15.93 8.77 -3.69
CA LYS A 42 -14.94 9.24 -2.71
C LYS A 42 -14.29 8.05 -2.01
N SER A 43 -15.09 7.11 -1.53
CA SER A 43 -14.60 5.88 -0.87
C SER A 43 -13.64 5.10 -1.78
N LYS A 44 -14.00 4.95 -3.06
CA LYS A 44 -13.13 4.30 -4.07
C LYS A 44 -11.82 5.07 -4.26
N ASN A 45 -11.86 6.40 -4.31
CA ASN A 45 -10.67 7.22 -4.49
C ASN A 45 -9.71 7.08 -3.30
N ILE A 46 -10.21 6.99 -2.07
CA ILE A 46 -9.38 6.76 -0.88
C ILE A 46 -8.58 5.46 -1.00
N LEU A 47 -9.23 4.36 -1.39
CA LEU A 47 -8.55 3.06 -1.60
C LEU A 47 -7.50 3.13 -2.72
N LEU A 48 -7.81 3.82 -3.82
CA LEU A 48 -6.89 3.99 -4.93
C LEU A 48 -5.66 4.82 -4.54
N SER A 49 -5.85 5.88 -3.74
CA SER A 49 -4.75 6.69 -3.22
C SER A 49 -3.81 5.86 -2.34
N GLN A 50 -4.33 5.06 -1.41
CA GLN A 50 -3.50 4.16 -0.60
C GLN A 50 -2.72 3.18 -1.48
N ARG A 51 -3.36 2.61 -2.51
CA ARG A 51 -2.69 1.72 -3.46
C ARG A 51 -1.53 2.42 -4.17
N VAL A 52 -1.69 3.67 -4.59
CA VAL A 52 -0.63 4.46 -5.23
C VAL A 52 0.53 4.69 -4.26
N GLU A 53 0.25 5.05 -3.01
CA GLU A 53 1.29 5.23 -1.97
C GLU A 53 2.12 3.95 -1.77
N LEU A 54 1.47 2.79 -1.72
CA LEU A 54 2.15 1.49 -1.60
C LEU A 54 3.02 1.18 -2.82
N LEU A 55 2.53 1.46 -4.03
CA LEU A 55 3.31 1.25 -5.26
C LEU A 55 4.54 2.15 -5.32
N LEU A 56 4.44 3.40 -4.86
CA LEU A 56 5.59 4.30 -4.75
C LEU A 56 6.63 3.75 -3.78
N LYS A 57 6.21 3.27 -2.60
CA LYS A 57 7.12 2.63 -1.63
C LYS A 57 7.83 1.41 -2.21
N ILE A 58 7.13 0.57 -2.97
CA ILE A 58 7.73 -0.59 -3.65
C ILE A 58 8.78 -0.14 -4.66
N ARG A 59 8.44 0.82 -5.52
CA ARG A 59 9.36 1.36 -6.53
C ARG A 59 10.62 1.93 -5.88
N ASP A 60 10.46 2.74 -4.84
CA ASP A 60 11.58 3.36 -4.13
C ASP A 60 12.45 2.28 -3.42
N GLY A 61 11.83 1.21 -2.92
CA GLY A 61 12.52 0.04 -2.38
C GLY A 61 13.33 -0.72 -3.45
N GLN A 62 12.75 -0.94 -4.62
CA GLN A 62 13.42 -1.59 -5.76
C GLN A 62 14.62 -0.79 -6.25
N GLU A 63 14.51 0.53 -6.32
CA GLU A 63 15.62 1.40 -6.72
C GLU A 63 16.80 1.32 -5.73
N LYS A 64 16.49 1.33 -4.43
CA LYS A 64 17.50 1.16 -3.37
C LYS A 64 18.20 -0.19 -3.47
N LEU A 65 17.44 -1.28 -3.66
CA LEU A 65 17.99 -2.62 -3.84
C LEU A 65 18.92 -2.68 -5.07
N TYR A 66 18.48 -2.13 -6.20
CA TYR A 66 19.29 -2.06 -7.41
C TYR A 66 20.64 -1.36 -7.16
N CYS A 67 20.65 -0.24 -6.44
CA CYS A 67 21.88 0.47 -6.09
C CYS A 67 22.82 -0.39 -5.22
N LEU A 68 22.28 -1.13 -4.24
CA LEU A 68 23.07 -2.04 -3.40
C LEU A 68 23.63 -3.22 -4.21
N ASP A 69 22.82 -3.81 -5.08
CA ASP A 69 23.23 -4.93 -5.94
C ASP A 69 24.33 -4.50 -6.91
N TYR A 70 24.18 -3.32 -7.52
CA TYR A 70 25.17 -2.72 -8.39
C TYR A 70 26.51 -2.52 -7.67
N LEU A 71 26.48 -1.90 -6.48
CA LEU A 71 27.68 -1.64 -5.68
C LEU A 71 28.35 -2.95 -5.28
N THR A 72 27.58 -3.92 -4.77
CA THR A 72 28.07 -5.24 -4.37
C THR A 72 28.78 -5.93 -5.54
N ARG A 73 28.15 -5.95 -6.72
CA ARG A 73 28.76 -6.53 -7.94
C ARG A 73 30.06 -5.83 -8.32
N THR A 74 30.09 -4.50 -8.25
CA THR A 74 31.26 -3.70 -8.62
C THR A 74 32.43 -3.97 -7.67
N LEU A 75 32.18 -4.00 -6.37
CA LEU A 75 33.20 -4.27 -5.35
C LEU A 75 33.72 -5.71 -5.41
N ASN A 76 32.84 -6.68 -5.68
CA ASN A 76 33.23 -8.07 -5.96
C ASN A 76 34.17 -8.15 -7.17
N GLN A 77 33.81 -7.50 -8.29
CA GLN A 77 34.64 -7.50 -9.51
C GLN A 77 36.00 -6.81 -9.29
N ALA A 78 36.07 -5.82 -8.40
CA ALA A 78 37.32 -5.17 -8.02
C ALA A 78 38.17 -6.00 -7.03
N GLY A 79 37.72 -7.21 -6.65
CA GLY A 79 38.39 -8.09 -5.70
C GLY A 79 38.47 -7.50 -4.30
N ILE A 80 37.63 -6.51 -3.97
CA ILE A 80 37.67 -5.82 -2.66
C ILE A 80 37.30 -6.81 -1.55
N PHE A 81 36.32 -7.67 -1.79
CA PHE A 81 35.86 -8.66 -0.82
C PHE A 81 36.74 -9.93 -0.76
N ASP A 82 37.66 -10.10 -1.72
CA ASP A 82 38.59 -11.24 -1.77
C ASP A 82 39.97 -10.91 -1.14
N LYS A 83 40.21 -9.65 -0.79
CA LYS A 83 41.44 -9.23 -0.09
C LYS A 83 41.38 -9.74 1.35
N LYS A 84 42.22 -10.74 1.65
CA LYS A 84 42.48 -11.26 3.00
C LYS A 84 43.19 -10.24 3.89
#